data_AF-A0A1F9YR73-F1
#
_entry.id   AF-A0A1F9YR73-F1
#
_cell.length_a   1.000
_cell.length_b   1.000
_cell.length_c   1.000
_cell.angle_alpha   90.00
_cell.angle_beta   90.00
_cell.angle_gamma   90.00
#
_symmetry.space_group_name_H-M   'P 1'
#
loop_
_entity.id
_entity.type
_entity.pdbx_description
1 polymer ?
#
loop_
_entity_poly.entity_id
_entity_poly.type
_entity_poly.pdbx_seq_one_letter_code
_entity_poly.pdbx_strand_id
1 'polypeptide(L)'
;MKVKVKLYASFREIVGAKEEELELPEGTTVHTLLEDYIRRFPQMARFREHIILSVNKEYGPPAKVLREGDEVSFLPPVSGG
;
A
#
# COMPACT_ATOMS: atom_id res chain seq x y z
N MET A 1 -15.80 2.11 -1.58
CA MET A 1 -15.09 2.28 -2.85
C MET A 1 -14.11 1.14 -3.08
N LYS A 2 -13.97 0.63 -4.30
CA LYS A 2 -13.00 -0.42 -4.64
C LYS A 2 -11.67 0.19 -5.03
N VAL A 3 -10.60 -0.33 -4.44
CA VAL A 3 -9.21 0.09 -4.70
C VAL A 3 -8.38 -1.16 -4.93
N LYS A 4 -7.48 -1.12 -5.91
CA LYS A 4 -6.53 -2.20 -6.16
C LYS A 4 -5.22 -1.89 -5.45
N VAL A 5 -4.70 -2.85 -4.70
CA VAL A 5 -3.38 -2.76 -4.07
C VAL A 5 -2.42 -3.71 -4.76
N LYS A 6 -1.29 -3.20 -5.25
CA LYS A 6 -0.20 -3.99 -5.82
C LYS A 6 0.95 -4.09 -4.84
N LEU A 7 1.42 -5.32 -4.65
CA LEU A 7 2.49 -5.66 -3.72
C LEU A 7 3.72 -6.08 -4.52
N TYR A 8 4.91 -5.82 -3.97
CA TYR A 8 6.18 -6.09 -4.64
C TYR A 8 7.19 -6.70 -3.68
N ALA A 9 8.09 -7.53 -4.22
CA ALA A 9 9.18 -8.19 -3.51
C ALA A 9 8.74 -8.74 -2.14
N SER A 10 9.39 -8.33 -1.04
CA SER A 10 9.10 -8.81 0.32
C SER A 10 7.64 -8.61 0.76
N PHE A 11 6.92 -7.60 0.23
CA PHE A 11 5.50 -7.46 0.56
C PHE A 11 4.62 -8.52 -0.08
N ARG A 12 4.99 -9.07 -1.24
CA ARG A 12 4.29 -10.23 -1.82
C ARG A 12 4.45 -11.46 -0.96
N GLU A 13 5.65 -11.66 -0.40
CA GLU A 13 5.96 -12.79 0.47
C GLU A 13 5.22 -12.66 1.81
N ILE A 14 5.21 -11.45 2.39
CA ILE A 14 4.53 -11.18 3.67
C ILE A 14 3.01 -11.34 3.55
N VAL A 15 2.41 -10.82 2.49
CA VAL A 15 0.95 -10.86 2.29
C VAL A 15 0.49 -12.18 1.65
N GLY A 16 1.39 -12.86 0.92
CA GLY A 16 1.07 -14.06 0.15
C GLY A 16 0.33 -13.79 -1.17
N ALA A 17 0.27 -12.53 -1.61
CA ALA A 17 -0.44 -12.12 -2.83
C ALA A 17 0.37 -11.09 -3.64
N LYS A 18 0.19 -11.09 -4.96
CA LYS A 18 0.76 -10.07 -5.85
C LYS A 18 -0.07 -8.79 -5.87
N GLU A 19 -1.37 -8.92 -5.65
CA GLU A 19 -2.35 -7.83 -5.64
C GLU A 19 -3.57 -8.25 -4.81
N GLU A 20 -4.29 -7.27 -4.27
CA GLU A 20 -5.59 -7.42 -3.61
C GLU A 20 -6.56 -6.35 -4.11
N GLU A 21 -7.84 -6.67 -4.17
CA GLU A 21 -8.92 -5.69 -4.36
C GLU A 21 -9.63 -5.50 -3.03
N LEU A 22 -9.70 -4.25 -2.56
CA LEU A 22 -10.25 -3.91 -1.25
C LEU A 22 -11.45 -2.98 -1.40
N GLU A 23 -12.49 -3.25 -0.62
CA GLU A 23 -13.58 -2.30 -0.40
C GLU A 23 -13.24 -1.42 0.81
N LEU A 24 -13.05 -0.13 0.55
CA LEU A 24 -12.64 0.86 1.55
C LEU A 24 -13.77 1.90 1.75
N PRO A 25 -13.93 2.47 2.95
CA PRO A 25 -14.79 3.64 3.15
C PRO A 25 -14.34 4.82 2.29
N GLU A 26 -15.29 5.65 1.86
CA GLU A 26 -14.94 6.92 1.22
C GLU A 26 -14.13 7.81 2.17
N GLY A 27 -13.21 8.59 1.63
CA GLY A 27 -12.30 9.43 2.43
C GLY A 27 -11.09 8.68 3.00
N THR A 28 -10.96 7.37 2.78
CA THR A 28 -9.76 6.61 3.17
C THR A 28 -8.51 7.19 2.50
N THR A 29 -7.46 7.43 3.28
CA THR A 29 -6.18 7.94 2.77
C THR A 29 -5.21 6.80 2.50
N VAL A 30 -4.16 7.09 1.72
CA VAL A 30 -3.02 6.18 1.50
C VAL A 30 -2.39 5.77 2.84
N HIS A 31 -2.27 6.68 3.79
CA HIS A 31 -1.75 6.38 5.13
C HIS A 31 -2.66 5.42 5.89
N THR A 32 -3.97 5.67 5.93
CA THR A 32 -4.94 4.79 6.60
C THR A 32 -4.91 3.38 6.02
N LEU A 33 -4.76 3.26 4.69
CA LEU A 33 -4.59 1.97 4.03
C LEU A 33 -3.31 1.27 4.46
N LEU A 34 -2.18 1.97 4.54
CA LEU A 34 -0.93 1.40 5.06
C LEU A 34 -1.08 0.88 6.50
N GLU A 35 -1.71 1.66 7.39
CA GLU A 35 -1.95 1.25 8.78
C GLU A 35 -2.81 -0.02 8.86
N ASP A 36 -3.83 -0.16 8.00
CA ASP A 36 -4.63 -1.38 7.92
C ASP A 36 -3.78 -2.60 7.50
N TYR A 37 -2.91 -2.43 6.49
CA TYR A 37 -1.97 -3.47 6.09
C TYR A 37 -0.99 -3.85 7.21
N ILE A 38 -0.42 -2.87 7.92
CA ILE A 38 0.49 -3.14 9.04
C ILE A 38 -0.24 -3.87 10.16
N ARG A 39 -1.50 -3.53 10.44
CA ARG A 39 -2.33 -4.23 11.44
C ARG A 39 -2.61 -5.68 11.04
N ARG A 40 -2.90 -5.93 9.76
CA ARG A 40 -3.14 -7.28 9.21
C ARG A 40 -1.84 -8.10 9.11
N PHE A 41 -0.74 -7.44 8.78
CA PHE A 41 0.58 -8.03 8.55
C PHE A 41 1.65 -7.28 9.35
N PRO A 42 1.80 -7.56 10.66
CA PRO A 42 2.75 -6.85 11.53
C PRO A 42 4.20 -6.86 11.04
N GLN A 43 4.57 -7.86 10.22
CA GLN A 43 5.88 -7.95 9.57
C GLN A 43 6.19 -6.78 8.60
N MET A 44 5.17 -6.06 8.12
CA MET A 44 5.35 -4.85 7.30
C MET A 44 5.78 -3.64 8.13
N ALA A 45 5.54 -3.63 9.44
CA ALA A 45 5.82 -2.49 10.33
C ALA A 45 7.30 -2.06 10.28
N ARG A 46 8.23 -3.01 10.12
CA ARG A 46 9.68 -2.72 10.01
C ARG A 46 10.06 -1.87 8.80
N PHE A 47 9.18 -1.77 7.81
CA PHE A 47 9.39 -0.96 6.61
C PHE A 47 8.64 0.37 6.65
N ARG A 48 7.89 0.68 7.72
CA ARG A 48 6.99 1.84 7.79
C ARG A 48 7.65 3.17 7.43
N GLU A 49 8.89 3.39 7.86
CA GLU A 49 9.64 4.62 7.61
C GLU A 49 10.27 4.69 6.21
N HIS A 50 10.34 3.55 5.51
CA HIS A 50 11.07 3.42 4.24
C HIS A 50 10.22 2.86 3.10
N ILE A 51 8.95 2.59 3.36
CA ILE A 51 8.00 2.13 2.35
C ILE A 51 7.70 3.29 1.40
N ILE A 52 7.75 2.99 0.11
CA ILE A 52 7.35 3.92 -0.93
C ILE A 52 5.94 3.53 -1.36
N LEU A 53 5.03 4.49 -1.31
CA LEU A 53 3.65 4.33 -1.76
C LEU A 53 3.41 5.20 -2.99
N SER A 54 2.74 4.64 -3.99
CA SER A 54 2.26 5.41 -5.14
C SER A 54 0.80 5.13 -5.41
N VAL A 55 0.09 6.11 -5.96
CA VAL A 55 -1.30 6.00 -6.40
C VAL A 55 -1.33 6.30 -7.90
N ASN A 56 -1.79 5.34 -8.70
CA ASN A 56 -1.81 5.42 -10.16
C ASN A 56 -0.44 5.74 -10.76
N LYS A 57 0.62 5.13 -10.23
CA LYS A 57 2.05 5.35 -10.60
C LYS A 57 2.59 6.75 -10.28
N GLU A 58 1.84 7.56 -9.55
CA GLU A 58 2.28 8.86 -9.07
C GLU A 58 2.57 8.81 -7.57
N TYR A 59 3.69 9.41 -7.17
CA TYR A 59 3.98 9.63 -5.76
C TYR A 59 3.07 10.72 -5.23
N GLY A 60 2.57 10.54 -4.01
CA GLY A 60 1.70 11.50 -3.35
C GLY A 60 1.96 11.54 -1.85
N PRO A 61 1.46 12.59 -1.19
CA PRO A 61 1.55 12.65 0.26
C PRO A 61 0.77 11.48 0.90
N PRO A 62 1.18 10.99 2.08
CA PRO A 62 0.43 9.93 2.79
C PRO A 62 -1.05 10.32 3.07
N ALA A 63 -1.34 11.61 3.18
CA ALA A 63 -2.69 12.15 3.36
C ALA A 63 -3.55 12.17 2.08
N LYS A 64 -3.02 11.74 0.92
CA LYS A 64 -3.81 11.66 -0.32
C LYS A 64 -5.02 10.75 -0.10
N VAL A 65 -6.20 11.30 -0.36
CA VAL A 65 -7.47 10.55 -0.31
C VAL A 65 -7.56 9.66 -1.56
N LEU A 66 -7.85 8.39 -1.33
CA LEU A 66 -8.07 7.41 -2.38
C LEU A 66 -9.46 7.58 -3.00
N ARG A 67 -9.59 7.20 -4.26
CA ARG A 67 -10.84 7.23 -5.03
C ARG A 67 -11.18 5.84 -5.55
N GLU A 68 -12.45 5.65 -5.90
CA GLU A 68 -12.92 4.46 -6.62
C GLU A 68 -12.04 4.19 -7.85
N GLY A 69 -11.56 2.95 -7.98
CA GLY A 69 -10.74 2.49 -9.08
C GLY A 69 -9.25 2.83 -8.97
N ASP A 70 -8.81 3.53 -7.92
CA ASP A 70 -7.39 3.83 -7.74
C ASP A 70 -6.56 2.54 -7.58
N GLU A 71 -5.34 2.59 -8.11
CA GLU A 71 -4.32 1.56 -7.91
C GLU A 71 -3.23 2.08 -6.98
N VAL A 72 -3.06 1.43 -5.83
CA VAL A 72 -2.01 1.76 -4.85
C VAL A 72 -0.90 0.72 -4.93
N SER A 73 0.35 1.17 -5.09
CA SER A 73 1.50 0.26 -5.07
C SER A 73 2.29 0.40 -3.78
N PHE A 74 2.61 -0.73 -3.16
CA PHE A 74 3.46 -0.83 -1.98
C PHE A 74 4.83 -1.31 -2.42
N LEU A 75 5.79 -0.40 -2.39
CA LEU A 75 7.15 -0.64 -2.85
C LEU A 75 8.07 -0.69 -1.62
N PRO A 76 8.69 -1.83 -1.31
CA PRO A 76 9.70 -1.86 -0.26
C PRO A 76 10.88 -0.98 -0.67
N PRO A 77 11.66 -0.46 0.29
CA PRO A 77 12.87 0.29 -0.04
C PRO A 77 13.74 -0.55 -0.97
N VAL A 78 14.20 0.06 -2.07
CA VAL A 78 15.06 -0.63 -3.02
C VAL A 78 16.38 -0.98 -2.33
N SER A 79 16.67 -2.26 -2.19
CA SER A 79 18.04 -2.74 -1.96
C SER A 79 18.79 -2.56 -3.28
N GLY A 80 19.18 -1.33 -3.60
CA GLY A 80 20.05 -1.05 -4.73
C GLY A 80 21.36 -1.83 -4.53
N GLY A 81 21.65 -2.73 -5.45
CA GLY A 81 23.01 -3.24 -5.68
C GLY A 81 23.83 -2.26 -6.48
#